data_AF-A0A6B2TK28-F1
#
_entry.id   AF-A0A6B2TK28-F1
#
_cell.length_a   1.000
_cell.length_b   1.000
_cell.length_c   1.000
_cell.angle_alpha   90.00
_cell.angle_beta   90.00
_cell.angle_gamma   90.00
#
_symmetry.space_group_name_H-M   'P 1'
#
loop_
_entity.id
_entity.type
_entity.pdbx_description
1 polymer ?
#
loop_
_entity_poly.entity_id
_entity_poly.type
_entity_poly.pdbx_seq_one_letter_code
_entity_poly.pdbx_strand_id
1 'polypeptide(L)'
;TSLLGALFLVVMAARVRDTAGAAQPDRLRIRSRRVFLGTTVVLVAALAGLVVAAVLIGDSKLLMGDVVNWTQGRAGQTVSFVLDTRVPRVLAALCAGAALALAGTLVQAVTRNPLAEPGV
;
A
#
# COMPACT_ATOMS: atom_id res chain seq x y z
N THR A 1 -15.94 -10.64 -16.66
CA THR A 1 -15.14 -10.59 -15.41
C THR A 1 -13.81 -11.32 -15.52
N SER A 2 -13.64 -12.29 -16.43
CA SER A 2 -12.40 -13.07 -16.61
C SER A 2 -11.17 -12.28 -17.09
N LEU A 3 -11.36 -11.21 -17.87
CA LEU A 3 -10.26 -10.35 -18.35
C LEU A 3 -9.59 -9.55 -17.22
N LEU A 4 -10.37 -9.08 -16.25
CA LEU A 4 -9.84 -8.38 -15.07
C LEU A 4 -9.07 -9.35 -14.15
N GLY A 5 -9.55 -10.59 -14.01
CA GLY A 5 -8.84 -11.64 -13.27
C GLY A 5 -7.52 -12.05 -13.92
N ALA A 6 -7.49 -12.16 -15.26
CA ALA A 6 -6.26 -12.46 -16.00
C ALA A 6 -5.22 -11.34 -15.87
N LEU A 7 -5.65 -10.07 -15.96
CA LEU A 7 -4.76 -8.93 -15.76
C LEU A 7 -4.24 -8.88 -14.32
N PHE A 8 -5.10 -9.15 -13.34
CA PHE A 8 -4.72 -9.22 -11.93
C PHE A 8 -3.72 -10.34 -11.66
N LEU A 9 -3.91 -11.53 -12.26
CA LEU A 9 -2.97 -12.64 -12.15
C LEU A 9 -1.64 -12.36 -12.84
N VAL A 10 -1.62 -11.68 -13.99
CA VAL A 10 -0.38 -11.28 -14.67
C VAL A 10 0.39 -10.25 -13.83
N VAL A 11 -0.31 -9.31 -13.20
CA VAL A 11 0.29 -8.33 -12.29
C VAL A 11 0.79 -9.00 -11.01
N MET A 12 0.06 -9.95 -10.43
CA MET A 12 0.50 -10.73 -9.26
C MET A 12 1.69 -11.64 -9.59
N ALA A 13 1.66 -12.35 -10.73
CA ALA A 13 2.74 -13.22 -11.18
C ALA A 13 4.02 -12.45 -11.52
N ALA A 14 3.90 -11.18 -11.94
CA ALA A 14 5.04 -10.29 -12.09
C ALA A 14 5.55 -9.79 -10.72
N ARG A 15 4.67 -9.55 -9.74
CA ARG A 15 5.02 -9.07 -8.39
C ARG A 15 5.60 -10.14 -7.47
N VAL A 16 5.20 -11.40 -7.61
CA VAL A 16 5.71 -12.53 -6.81
C VAL A 16 7.12 -12.93 -7.26
N ARG A 17 7.53 -12.55 -8.47
CA ARG A 17 8.87 -12.86 -8.99
C ARG A 17 9.97 -11.95 -8.41
N ASP A 18 9.62 -10.92 -7.64
CA ASP A 18 10.57 -10.01 -7.01
C ASP A 18 10.87 -10.32 -5.53
N THR A 19 10.21 -11.32 -4.92
CA THR A 19 10.53 -11.79 -3.55
C THR A 19 11.40 -13.06 -3.51
N ALA A 20 11.65 -13.71 -4.65
CA ALA A 20 12.54 -14.87 -4.75
C ALA A 20 14.01 -14.52 -5.10
N GLY A 21 14.35 -13.23 -5.11
CA GLY A 21 15.68 -12.70 -5.48
C GLY A 21 16.58 -12.32 -4.30
N ALA A 22 16.28 -12.77 -3.07
CA ALA A 22 17.12 -12.53 -1.90
C ALA A 22 18.40 -13.42 -1.88
N ALA A 23 19.05 -13.58 -3.04
CA ALA A 23 20.26 -14.37 -3.19
C ALA A 23 21.17 -13.80 -4.28
N GLN A 24 21.73 -12.60 -4.07
CA GLN A 24 23.18 -12.34 -4.22
C GLN A 24 23.49 -10.90 -3.78
N PRO A 25 24.60 -10.64 -3.04
CA PRO A 25 25.09 -9.29 -2.82
C PRO A 25 25.75 -8.83 -4.13
N ASP A 26 24.93 -8.58 -5.15
CA ASP A 26 25.43 -8.06 -6.41
C ASP A 26 25.80 -6.60 -6.17
N ARG A 27 27.07 -6.31 -6.41
CA ARG A 27 27.72 -5.04 -6.08
C ARG A 27 26.83 -3.89 -6.51
N LEU A 28 26.60 -2.94 -5.59
CA LEU A 28 25.83 -1.72 -5.74
C LEU A 28 26.24 -0.93 -7.01
N ARG A 29 25.81 -1.37 -8.19
CA ARG A 29 25.68 -0.51 -9.35
C ARG A 29 24.47 0.33 -9.03
N ILE A 30 24.71 1.56 -8.60
CA ILE A 30 23.68 2.58 -8.42
C ILE A 30 22.86 2.57 -9.70
N ARG A 31 21.69 1.92 -9.64
CA ARG A 31 20.77 1.90 -10.75
C ARG A 31 20.45 3.36 -11.03
N SER A 32 20.55 3.77 -12.29
CA SER A 32 20.33 5.15 -12.75
C SER A 32 19.28 5.86 -11.90
N ARG A 33 19.56 7.09 -11.44
CA ARG A 33 18.65 7.93 -10.63
C ARG A 33 17.20 7.89 -11.15
N ARG A 34 17.03 7.74 -12.47
CA ARG A 34 15.72 7.59 -13.14
C ARG A 34 14.95 6.35 -12.69
N VAL A 35 15.61 5.21 -12.52
CA VAL A 35 14.95 3.97 -12.10
C VAL A 35 14.53 4.06 -10.64
N PHE A 36 15.39 4.59 -9.76
CA PHE A 36 15.02 4.83 -8.37
C PHE A 36 13.80 5.75 -8.27
N LEU A 37 13.83 6.91 -8.93
CA LEU A 37 12.68 7.82 -8.96
C LEU A 37 11.43 7.15 -9.54
N GLY A 38 11.57 6.41 -10.65
CA GLY A 38 10.46 5.69 -11.27
C GLY A 38 9.81 4.70 -10.32
N THR A 39 10.61 3.86 -9.64
CA THR A 39 10.12 2.89 -8.66
C THR A 39 9.42 3.58 -7.49
N THR A 40 10.01 4.64 -6.92
CA THR A 40 9.39 5.39 -5.82
C THR A 40 8.05 5.99 -6.22
N VAL A 41 7.98 6.64 -7.39
CA VAL A 41 6.73 7.24 -7.91
C VAL A 41 5.66 6.17 -8.10
N VAL A 42 6.00 5.02 -8.67
CA VAL A 42 5.05 3.92 -8.87
C VAL A 42 4.54 3.38 -7.54
N LEU A 43 5.40 3.22 -6.54
CA LEU A 43 4.98 2.73 -5.21
C LEU A 43 4.08 3.73 -4.49
N VAL A 44 4.40 5.03 -4.55
CA VAL A 44 3.56 6.09 -3.97
C VAL A 44 2.20 6.14 -4.66
N ALA A 45 2.17 6.08 -6.00
CA ALA A 45 0.93 6.05 -6.76
C ALA A 45 0.08 4.80 -6.42
N ALA A 46 0.71 3.63 -6.28
CA ALA A 46 0.04 2.40 -5.89
C ALA A 46 -0.54 2.50 -4.46
N LEU A 47 0.22 3.06 -3.52
CA LEU A 47 -0.24 3.29 -2.14
C LEU A 47 -1.43 4.25 -2.12
N ALA A 48 -1.37 5.37 -2.84
CA ALA A 48 -2.47 6.31 -2.94
C ALA A 48 -3.73 5.65 -3.53
N GLY A 49 -3.57 4.86 -4.59
CA GLY A 49 -4.67 4.08 -5.17
C GLY A 49 -5.27 3.07 -4.20
N LEU A 50 -4.44 2.37 -3.41
CA LEU A 50 -4.89 1.44 -2.37
C LEU A 50 -5.66 2.13 -1.26
N VAL A 51 -5.22 3.32 -0.81
CA VAL A 51 -5.94 4.10 0.21
C VAL A 51 -7.31 4.52 -0.30
N VAL A 52 -7.38 5.04 -1.52
CA VAL A 52 -8.65 5.40 -2.17
C VAL A 52 -9.55 4.17 -2.30
N ALA A 53 -9.01 3.06 -2.78
CA ALA A 53 -9.75 1.80 -2.89
C ALA A 53 -10.24 1.30 -1.53
N ALA A 54 -9.43 1.38 -0.47
CA ALA A 54 -9.82 0.95 0.87
C ALA A 54 -10.96 1.78 1.47
N VAL A 55 -11.09 3.06 1.09
CA VAL A 55 -12.21 3.91 1.50
C VAL A 55 -13.46 3.61 0.68
N LEU A 56 -13.32 3.47 -0.65
CA LEU A 56 -14.43 3.31 -1.59
C LEU A 56 -15.01 1.89 -1.62
N ILE A 57 -14.18 0.87 -1.41
CA ILE A 57 -14.57 -0.54 -1.47
C ILE A 57 -15.00 -1.01 -0.08
N GLY A 58 -16.28 -1.38 0.04
CA GLY A 58 -16.84 -2.09 1.18
C GLY A 58 -18.32 -2.38 0.98
N ASP A 59 -19.05 -2.67 2.06
CA ASP A 59 -20.45 -3.12 2.06
C ASP A 59 -21.38 -2.30 1.14
N SER A 60 -21.29 -0.97 1.22
CA SER A 60 -21.89 -0.05 0.24
C SER A 60 -20.83 0.51 -0.70
N LYS A 61 -21.10 0.48 -2.01
CA LYS A 61 -20.30 1.19 -3.02
C LYS A 61 -20.48 2.69 -2.84
N LEU A 62 -19.45 3.36 -2.33
CA LEU A 62 -19.43 4.81 -2.20
C LEU A 62 -18.83 5.42 -3.47
N LEU A 63 -19.42 6.51 -3.96
CA LEU A 63 -18.79 7.33 -5.00
C LEU A 63 -17.84 8.34 -4.34
N MET A 64 -16.88 8.86 -5.12
CA MET A 64 -16.01 9.95 -4.64
C MET A 64 -16.80 11.19 -4.19
N GLY A 65 -17.96 11.44 -4.78
CA GLY A 65 -18.87 12.51 -4.37
C GLY A 65 -19.40 12.34 -2.93
N ASP A 66 -19.54 11.11 -2.45
CA ASP A 66 -20.03 10.81 -1.10
C ASP A 66 -18.99 11.17 -0.03
N VAL A 67 -17.70 10.98 -0.33
CA VAL A 67 -16.60 11.37 0.55
C VAL A 67 -16.53 12.89 0.67
N VAL A 68 -16.68 13.62 -0.45
CA VAL A 68 -16.71 15.09 -0.45
C VAL A 68 -17.96 15.61 0.28
N ASN A 69 -19.11 14.97 0.09
CA ASN A 69 -20.32 15.35 0.82
C ASN A 69 -20.18 15.06 2.32
N TRP A 70 -19.50 13.99 2.71
CA TRP A 70 -19.21 13.68 4.12
C TRP A 70 -18.30 14.73 4.76
N THR A 71 -17.21 15.13 4.09
CA THR A 71 -16.34 16.20 4.63
C THR A 71 -17.04 17.55 4.71
N GLN A 72 -18.08 17.78 3.90
CA GLN A 72 -18.93 18.97 3.94
C GLN A 72 -20.13 18.85 4.90
N GLY A 73 -20.30 17.72 5.59
CA GLY A 73 -21.44 17.47 6.49
C GLY A 73 -22.78 17.29 5.77
N ARG A 74 -22.78 17.04 4.47
CA ARG A 74 -23.95 16.86 3.60
C ARG A 74 -24.25 15.40 3.23
N ALA A 75 -23.46 14.46 3.76
CA ALA A 75 -23.67 13.04 3.49
C ALA A 75 -24.94 12.51 4.18
N GLY A 76 -25.63 11.57 3.53
CA GLY A 76 -26.74 10.84 4.16
C GLY A 76 -26.28 10.06 5.39
N GLN A 77 -27.17 9.85 6.36
CA GLN A 77 -26.85 9.24 7.66
C GLN A 77 -26.14 7.87 7.54
N THR A 78 -26.55 7.04 6.58
CA THR A 78 -25.91 5.74 6.29
C THR A 78 -24.48 5.90 5.76
N VAL A 79 -24.24 6.86 4.88
CA VAL A 79 -22.90 7.12 4.30
C VAL A 79 -21.95 7.68 5.36
N SER A 80 -22.44 8.61 6.19
CA SER A 80 -21.63 9.20 7.26
C SER A 80 -21.19 8.14 8.27
N PHE A 81 -22.11 7.32 8.77
CA PHE A 81 -21.80 6.27 9.73
C PHE A 81 -20.74 5.28 9.20
N VAL A 82 -20.85 4.93 7.91
CA VAL A 82 -19.88 4.05 7.24
C VAL A 82 -18.51 4.69 7.16
N LEU A 83 -18.41 5.96 6.72
CA LEU A 83 -17.14 6.67 6.61
C LEU A 83 -16.51 6.94 7.98
N ASP A 84 -17.30 7.27 8.99
CA ASP A 84 -16.86 7.49 10.37
C ASP A 84 -16.19 6.26 10.99
N THR A 85 -16.56 5.05 10.54
CA THR A 85 -15.91 3.80 10.98
C THR A 85 -14.74 3.40 10.07
N ARG A 86 -14.85 3.63 8.76
CA ARG A 86 -13.83 3.18 7.79
C ARG A 86 -12.57 4.05 7.79
N VAL A 87 -12.73 5.37 7.81
CA VAL A 87 -11.61 6.32 7.78
C VAL A 87 -10.61 6.07 8.92
N PRO A 88 -11.03 5.98 10.20
CA PRO A 88 -10.07 5.72 11.28
C PRO A 88 -9.38 4.35 11.15
N ARG A 89 -10.07 3.33 10.61
CA ARG A 89 -9.47 2.00 10.36
C ARG A 89 -8.38 2.06 9.29
N VAL A 90 -8.61 2.79 8.20
CA VAL A 90 -7.60 2.99 7.13
C VAL A 90 -6.39 3.73 7.68
N LEU A 91 -6.61 4.78 8.48
CA LEU A 91 -5.52 5.51 9.13
C LEU A 91 -4.73 4.63 10.10
N ALA A 92 -5.40 3.82 10.93
CA ALA A 92 -4.74 2.89 11.83
C ALA A 92 -3.87 1.87 11.08
N ALA A 93 -4.37 1.32 9.97
CA ALA A 93 -3.61 0.38 9.14
C ALA A 93 -2.37 1.03 8.51
N LEU A 94 -2.47 2.29 8.06
CA LEU A 94 -1.34 3.05 7.53
C LEU A 94 -0.28 3.30 8.61
N CYS A 95 -0.69 3.74 9.80
CA CYS A 95 0.22 3.98 10.92
C CYS A 95 0.91 2.68 11.38
N ALA A 96 0.16 1.58 11.50
CA ALA A 96 0.71 0.28 11.88
C ALA A 96 1.71 -0.24 10.83
N GLY A 97 1.36 -0.15 9.55
CA GLY A 97 2.26 -0.55 8.46
C GLY A 97 3.55 0.28 8.43
N ALA A 98 3.45 1.60 8.64
CA ALA A 98 4.61 2.48 8.72
C ALA A 98 5.51 2.14 9.94
N ALA A 99 4.91 1.90 11.11
CA ALA A 99 5.64 1.52 12.30
C ALA A 99 6.39 0.19 12.13
N LEU A 100 5.76 -0.81 11.50
CA LEU A 100 6.38 -2.10 11.19
C LEU A 100 7.51 -1.96 10.17
N ALA A 101 7.32 -1.16 9.12
CA ALA A 101 8.36 -0.88 8.14
C ALA A 101 9.58 -0.21 8.81
N LEU A 102 9.35 0.79 9.66
CA LEU A 102 10.40 1.45 10.43
C LEU A 102 11.14 0.47 11.35
N ALA A 103 10.41 -0.32 12.13
CA ALA A 103 10.98 -1.34 13.01
C ALA A 103 11.86 -2.33 12.23
N GLY A 104 11.39 -2.82 11.08
CA GLY A 104 12.17 -3.71 10.22
C GLY A 104 13.44 -3.06 9.70
N THR A 105 13.35 -1.82 9.20
CA THR A 105 14.54 -1.09 8.73
C THR A 105 15.56 -0.82 9.84
N LEU A 106 15.11 -0.56 11.07
CA LEU A 106 15.98 -0.34 12.22
C LEU A 106 16.68 -1.63 12.64
N VAL A 107 15.95 -2.76 12.69
CA VAL A 107 16.55 -4.06 13.00
C VAL A 107 17.58 -4.45 11.95
N GLN A 108 17.27 -4.30 10.66
CA GLN A 108 18.21 -4.55 9.57
C GLN A 108 19.46 -3.67 9.67
N ALA A 109 19.30 -2.39 10.05
CA ALA A 109 20.41 -1.46 10.22
C ALA A 109 21.31 -1.80 11.42
N VAL A 110 20.71 -2.12 12.58
CA VAL A 110 21.44 -2.46 13.81
C VAL A 110 22.17 -3.79 13.67
N THR A 111 21.51 -4.79 13.12
CA THR A 111 22.12 -6.12 12.89
C THR A 111 23.11 -6.11 11.72
N ARG A 112 23.08 -5.05 10.89
CA ARG A 112 23.78 -4.99 9.59
C ARG A 112 23.50 -6.23 8.73
N ASN A 113 22.31 -6.81 8.90
CA ASN A 113 21.85 -7.99 8.17
C ASN A 113 20.52 -7.64 7.47
N PRO A 114 20.52 -7.49 6.13
CA PRO A 114 19.32 -7.15 5.38
C PRO A 114 18.23 -8.23 5.40
N LEU A 115 18.54 -9.43 5.92
CA LEU A 115 17.57 -10.53 6.12
C LEU A 115 16.99 -10.57 7.54
N ALA A 116 17.44 -9.70 8.45
CA ALA A 116 16.88 -9.66 9.79
C ALA A 116 15.46 -9.08 9.73
N GLU A 117 14.50 -9.81 10.27
CA GLU A 117 13.11 -9.37 10.39
C GLU A 117 12.73 -9.20 11.88
N PRO A 118 11.89 -8.20 12.22
CA PRO A 118 11.54 -7.87 13.60
C PRO A 118 10.55 -8.86 14.23
N GLY A 119 10.45 -10.09 13.71
CA GLY A 119 9.49 -11.11 14.11
C GLY A 119 10.20 -12.41 14.50
N VAL A 120 10.43 -12.55 15.81
CA VAL A 120 11.04 -13.67 16.56
C VAL A 120 12.56 -13.78 16.51
#